data_AF-A0A537SFG5-F1
#
_entry.id   AF-A0A537SFG5-F1
#
_cell.length_a   1.000
_cell.length_b   1.000
_cell.length_c   1.000
_cell.angle_alpha   90.00
_cell.angle_beta   90.00
_cell.angle_gamma   90.00
#
_symmetry.space_group_name_H-M   'P 1'
#
loop_
_entity.id
_entity.type
_entity.pdbx_description
1 polymer ?
#
loop_
_entity_poly.entity_id
_entity_poly.type
_entity_poly.pdbx_seq_one_letter_code
_entity_poly.pdbx_strand_id
1 'polypeptide(L)'
;MPSVFRFAPSPNGYLHLGHAYSALLNFDSARQGGGRFLLRIEDIDTARCRAEFEAAIFEDLAWLGIAWETPVRRQSEHLGEYREAVEKLAAQ
;
A
#
# COMPACT_ATOMS: atom_id res chain seq x y z
N MET A 1 -17.62 -1.68 12.67
CA MET A 1 -16.48 -2.28 11.94
C MET A 1 -15.22 -1.56 12.39
N PRO A 2 -14.08 -2.25 12.59
CA PRO A 2 -12.82 -1.59 12.96
C PRO A 2 -12.38 -0.65 11.83
N SER A 3 -11.78 0.49 12.17
CA SER A 3 -11.20 1.42 11.20
C SER A 3 -10.07 0.74 10.43
N VAL A 4 -9.93 1.05 9.14
CA VAL A 4 -8.92 0.45 8.26
C VAL A 4 -8.01 1.55 7.72
N PHE A 5 -6.72 1.43 7.99
CA PHE A 5 -5.66 2.32 7.52
C PHE A 5 -4.79 1.59 6.50
N ARG A 6 -4.07 2.35 5.67
CA ARG A 6 -3.09 1.76 4.74
C ARG A 6 -1.87 2.65 4.56
N PHE A 7 -0.75 2.01 4.26
CA PHE A 7 0.37 2.64 3.56
C PHE A 7 0.41 2.09 2.13
N ALA A 8 0.48 2.97 1.12
CA ALA A 8 0.33 2.60 -0.28
C ALA A 8 1.46 3.17 -1.16
N PRO A 9 2.70 2.69 -1.03
CA PRO A 9 3.84 3.17 -1.81
C PRO A 9 3.85 2.62 -3.24
N SER A 10 4.40 3.39 -4.19
CA SER A 10 4.79 2.88 -5.51
C SER A 10 6.24 2.40 -5.48
N PRO A 11 6.56 1.22 -6.04
CA PRO A 11 7.92 0.68 -6.04
C PRO A 11 8.78 1.28 -7.17
N ASN A 12 8.91 2.61 -7.20
CA ASN A 12 9.64 3.36 -8.23
C ASN A 12 10.87 4.13 -7.71
N GLY A 13 11.22 3.90 -6.45
CA GLY A 13 12.39 4.44 -5.76
C GLY A 13 12.42 3.96 -4.30
N TYR A 14 13.53 4.23 -3.61
CA TYR A 14 13.64 3.93 -2.17
C TYR A 14 12.71 4.82 -1.33
N LEU A 15 12.29 4.29 -0.18
CA LEU A 15 11.56 5.11 0.78
C LEU A 15 12.47 6.22 1.34
N HIS A 16 11.84 7.30 1.79
CA HIS A 16 12.52 8.45 2.40
C HIS A 16 11.77 8.83 3.68
N LEU A 17 12.29 9.78 4.46
CA LEU A 17 11.71 10.15 5.77
C LEU A 17 10.21 10.49 5.73
N GLY A 18 9.74 11.16 4.67
CA GLY A 18 8.30 11.41 4.49
C GLY A 18 7.45 10.13 4.38
N HIS A 19 7.97 9.08 3.75
CA HIS A 19 7.31 7.78 3.68
C HIS A 19 7.29 7.09 5.04
N ALA A 20 8.42 7.11 5.76
CA ALA A 20 8.50 6.57 7.11
C ALA A 20 7.48 7.23 8.05
N TYR A 21 7.38 8.57 8.02
CA TYR A 21 6.39 9.31 8.78
C TYR A 21 4.95 8.91 8.41
N SER A 22 4.64 8.83 7.12
CA SER A 22 3.30 8.42 6.65
C SER A 22 2.93 7.00 7.07
N ALA A 23 3.86 6.05 6.96
CA ALA A 23 3.66 4.66 7.35
C ALA A 23 3.44 4.53 8.86
N LEU A 24 4.29 5.17 9.67
CA LEU A 24 4.19 5.17 11.14
C LEU A 24 2.87 5.80 11.61
N LEU A 25 2.47 6.95 11.03
CA LEU A 25 1.22 7.62 11.40
C LEU A 25 0.01 6.70 11.20
N ASN A 26 -0.07 6.00 10.06
CA ASN A 26 -1.17 5.09 9.77
C ASN A 26 -1.11 3.82 10.63
N PHE A 27 0.09 3.30 10.89
CA PHE A 27 0.30 2.14 11.76
C PHE A 27 -0.12 2.42 13.20
N ASP A 28 0.31 3.56 13.76
CA ASP A 28 -0.06 4.00 15.10
C ASP A 28 -1.55 4.27 15.22
N SER A 29 -2.16 4.90 14.20
CA SER A 29 -3.61 5.15 14.17
C SER A 29 -4.40 3.85 14.19
N ALA A 30 -3.95 2.83 13.45
CA ALA A 30 -4.54 1.50 13.50
C ALA A 30 -4.38 0.87 14.90
N ARG A 31 -3.19 0.91 15.49
CA ARG A 31 -2.94 0.32 16.82
C ARG A 31 -3.75 0.98 17.93
N GLN A 32 -3.79 2.31 17.97
CA GLN A 32 -4.51 3.08 18.99
C GLN A 32 -6.03 2.83 18.93
N GLY A 33 -6.57 2.64 17.72
CA GLY A 33 -7.99 2.39 17.50
C GLY A 33 -8.41 0.92 17.51
N GLY A 34 -7.49 -0.04 17.74
CA GLY A 34 -7.76 -1.46 17.51
C GLY A 34 -8.19 -1.77 16.07
N GLY A 35 -7.72 -0.95 15.13
CA GLY A 35 -8.00 -1.00 13.71
C GLY A 35 -7.06 -1.93 12.94
N ARG A 36 -7.26 -1.94 11.63
CA ARG A 36 -6.51 -2.76 10.67
C ARG A 36 -5.49 -1.89 9.94
N PHE A 37 -4.30 -2.44 9.68
CA PHE A 37 -3.26 -1.76 8.90
C PHE A 37 -2.87 -2.60 7.69
N LEU A 38 -3.10 -2.05 6.50
CA LEU A 38 -2.85 -2.71 5.22
C LEU A 38 -1.60 -2.13 4.55
N LEU A 39 -0.85 -3.00 3.88
CA LEU A 39 0.15 -2.60 2.89
C LEU A 39 -0.41 -2.84 1.50
N ARG A 40 -0.30 -1.83 0.62
CA ARG A 40 -0.69 -1.95 -0.79
C ARG A 40 0.40 -1.44 -1.70
N ILE A 41 0.89 -2.26 -2.61
CA ILE A 41 1.87 -1.83 -3.60
C ILE A 41 1.13 -1.20 -4.78
N GLU A 42 1.40 0.08 -5.06
CA GLU A 42 0.82 0.84 -6.17
C GLU A 42 1.72 0.69 -7.42
N ASP A 43 1.64 -0.47 -8.06
CA ASP A 43 2.51 -0.95 -9.14
C ASP A 43 1.92 -0.81 -10.57
N ILE A 44 0.93 0.07 -10.76
CA ILE A 44 0.27 0.26 -12.06
C ILE A 44 1.14 0.94 -13.11
N ASP A 45 2.16 1.70 -12.70
CA ASP A 45 3.15 2.28 -13.62
C ASP A 45 4.32 1.31 -13.83
N THR A 46 4.05 0.28 -14.61
CA THR A 46 4.99 -0.83 -14.86
C THR A 46 6.34 -0.38 -15.43
N ALA A 47 6.41 0.76 -16.12
CA ALA A 47 7.67 1.27 -16.69
C ALA A 47 8.63 1.84 -15.62
N ARG A 48 8.08 2.33 -14.51
CA ARG A 48 8.86 2.88 -13.40
C ARG A 48 9.01 1.92 -12.22
N CYS A 49 8.12 0.94 -12.11
CA CYS A 49 8.13 -0.02 -11.02
C CYS A 49 9.25 -1.06 -11.18
N ARG A 50 9.96 -1.35 -10.08
CA ARG A 50 11.00 -2.39 -10.05
C ARG A 50 10.86 -3.27 -8.82
N ALA A 51 11.10 -4.57 -9.00
CA ALA A 51 11.05 -5.55 -7.91
C ALA A 51 12.04 -5.22 -6.78
N GLU A 52 13.19 -4.62 -7.10
CA GLU A 52 14.19 -4.17 -6.10
C GLU A 52 13.62 -3.13 -5.13
N PHE A 53 12.77 -2.21 -5.62
CA PHE A 53 12.14 -1.21 -4.77
C PHE A 53 10.98 -1.79 -3.96
N GLU A 54 10.24 -2.76 -4.50
CA GLU A 54 9.22 -3.48 -3.72
C GLU A 54 9.86 -4.26 -2.56
N ALA A 55 10.97 -4.97 -2.81
CA ALA A 55 11.73 -5.65 -1.78
C ALA A 55 12.25 -4.67 -0.72
N ALA A 56 12.84 -3.54 -1.14
CA ALA A 56 13.32 -2.50 -0.23
C ALA A 56 12.19 -1.89 0.62
N ILE A 57 10.98 -1.71 0.07
CA ILE A 57 9.80 -1.27 0.83
C ILE A 57 9.51 -2.26 1.98
N PHE A 58 9.53 -3.57 1.72
CA PHE A 58 9.28 -4.56 2.77
C PHE A 58 10.38 -4.56 3.83
N GLU A 59 11.65 -4.44 3.41
CA GLU A 59 12.80 -4.36 4.31
C GLU A 59 12.75 -3.11 5.21
N ASP A 60 12.49 -1.94 4.64
CA ASP A 60 12.41 -0.68 5.38
C ASP A 60 11.28 -0.69 6.40
N LEU A 61 10.09 -1.17 6.02
CA LEU A 61 8.95 -1.27 6.94
C LEU A 61 9.22 -2.27 8.07
N ALA A 62 9.83 -3.42 7.76
CA ALA A 62 10.23 -4.40 8.78
C ALA A 62 11.29 -3.83 9.72
N TRP A 63 12.28 -3.10 9.19
CA TRP A 63 13.32 -2.42 9.97
C TRP A 63 12.73 -1.37 10.92
N LEU A 64 11.70 -0.64 10.47
CA LEU A 64 10.93 0.30 11.30
C LEU A 64 10.03 -0.37 12.34
N GLY A 65 9.92 -1.71 12.35
CA GLY A 65 9.04 -2.45 13.26
C GLY A 65 7.56 -2.34 12.90
N ILE A 66 7.24 -1.95 11.66
CA ILE A 66 5.87 -1.84 11.16
C ILE A 66 5.43 -3.22 10.66
N ALA A 67 4.37 -3.75 11.26
CA ALA A 67 3.73 -4.98 10.80
C ALA A 67 2.44 -4.64 10.05
N TRP A 68 2.14 -5.37 8.98
CA TRP A 68 0.95 -5.20 8.16
C TRP A 68 0.19 -6.51 7.99
N GLU A 69 -1.09 -6.39 7.64
CA GLU A 69 -1.90 -7.57 7.31
C GLU A 69 -1.42 -8.24 6.02
N THR A 70 -1.48 -9.56 6.02
CA THR A 70 -1.15 -10.39 4.86
C THR A 70 -2.41 -11.10 4.33
N PRO A 71 -2.48 -11.38 3.02
CA PRO A 71 -1.50 -11.06 1.98
C PRO A 71 -1.42 -9.56 1.66
N VAL A 72 -0.24 -9.10 1.20
CA VAL A 72 -0.06 -7.75 0.65
C VAL A 72 -0.88 -7.63 -0.64
N ARG A 73 -1.58 -6.52 -0.82
CA ARG A 73 -2.32 -6.26 -2.06
C ARG A 73 -1.42 -5.58 -3.09
N ARG A 74 -1.36 -6.10 -4.32
CA ARG A 74 -0.73 -5.41 -5.45
C ARG A 74 -1.80 -4.86 -6.36
N GLN A 75 -1.66 -3.61 -6.79
CA GLN A 75 -2.72 -2.95 -7.55
C GLN A 75 -2.89 -3.55 -8.95
N SER A 76 -1.79 -3.98 -9.58
CA SER A 76 -1.77 -4.62 -10.89
C SER A 76 -2.57 -5.93 -10.94
N GLU A 77 -2.69 -6.64 -9.80
CA GLU A 77 -3.48 -7.88 -9.69
C GLU A 77 -5.00 -7.62 -9.69
N HIS A 78 -5.43 -6.36 -9.57
CA HIS A 78 -6.84 -5.97 -9.46
C HIS A 78 -7.34 -5.06 -10.59
N LEU A 79 -6.65 -5.01 -11.73
CA LEU A 79 -7.04 -4.18 -12.87
C LEU A 79 -8.45 -4.48 -13.43
N GLY A 80 -8.94 -5.71 -13.24
CA GLY A 80 -10.31 -6.09 -13.59
C GLY A 80 -11.36 -5.30 -12.81
N GLU A 81 -11.15 -5.10 -11.50
CA GLU A 81 -12.07 -4.35 -10.65
C GLU A 81 -12.18 -2.89 -11.09
N TYR A 82 -11.07 -2.28 -11.53
CA TYR A 82 -11.07 -0.91 -12.06
C TYR A 82 -11.82 -0.81 -13.39
N ARG A 83 -11.69 -1.82 -14.26
CA ARG A 83 -12.43 -1.88 -15.52
C ARG A 83 -13.93 -1.93 -15.29
N GLU A 84 -14.39 -2.80 -14.40
CA GLU A 84 -15.80 -2.90 -14.02
C GLU A 84 -16.34 -1.58 -13.44
N ALA A 85 -15.53 -0.90 -12.62
CA ALA A 85 -15.89 0.40 -12.06
C ALA A 85 -16.05 1.48 -13.16
N VAL A 86 -15.14 1.50 -14.15
CA VAL A 86 -15.22 2.40 -15.30
C VAL A 86 -16.46 2.11 -16.15
N GLU A 87 -16.76 0.84 -16.42
CA GLU A 87 -17.96 0.43 -17.18
C GLU A 87 -19.25 0.87 -16.48
N LYS A 88 -19.33 0.68 -15.15
CA LYS A 88 -20.48 1.15 -14.35
C LYS A 88 -20.64 2.66 -14.39
N LEU A 89 -19.54 3.41 -14.32
CA LEU A 89 -19.58 4.88 -14.38
C LEU A 89 -19.97 5.38 -15.77
N ALA A 90 -19.49 4.74 -16.83
CA ALA A 90 -19.84 5.09 -18.21
C ALA A 90 -21.30 4.80 -18.57
N ALA A 91 -21.97 3.92 -17.80
CA ALA A 91 -23.38 3.58 -17.96
C ALA A 91 -24.34 4.49 -17.17
N GLN A 92 -23.83 5.50 -16.43
CA GLN A 92 -24.63 6.52 -15.74
C GLN A 92 -24.97 7.68 -16.67
#